data_AF-A0A9W9IZ91-F1
#
_entry.id   AF-A0A9W9IZ91-F1
#
_cell.length_a   1.000
_cell.length_b   1.000
_cell.length_c   1.000
_cell.angle_alpha   90.00
_cell.angle_beta   90.00
_cell.angle_gamma   90.00
#
_symmetry.space_group_name_H-M   'P 1'
#
loop_
_entity.id
_entity.type
_entity.pdbx_description
1 polymer ?
#
loop_
_entity_poly.entity_id
_entity_poly.type
_entity_poly.pdbx_seq_one_letter_code
_entity_poly.pdbx_strand_id
1 'polypeptide(L)'
;MAWYGVRPPPVIFKDLGLFVKWGCGIRISERQSLYAIGQRLKDRVPVPETYGWRKDGDQVFIYMEYMPGQTLEQVWDILQLDNRVSIYSELRAIFDNLRKLEQDPDDRFIGMVPLAFHVSSMSEAGPFDTVQKFHNWFTFLYRKPMPDRYSVPIEPFRDDLPDDSPINFTHGDLHRSNILITSSQPYRVLAIIDWEQSGWLPAYWEARKAQYSTNRNKEWSTTYLPRVLCQFTSTWEPWDYCTIAMGC
;
A
#
# COMPACT_ATOMS: atom_id res chain seq x y z
N MET A 1 24.38 -21.40 7.22
CA MET A 1 24.14 -20.20 6.39
C MET A 1 22.64 -20.19 6.06
N ALA A 2 21.88 -19.36 6.77
CA ALA A 2 20.43 -19.31 6.66
C ALA A 2 20.04 -18.39 5.49
N TRP A 3 19.20 -18.91 4.59
CA TRP A 3 18.63 -18.19 3.46
C TRP A 3 17.55 -17.21 3.93
N TYR A 4 17.95 -16.11 4.57
CA TYR A 4 17.04 -15.01 4.89
C TYR A 4 16.80 -14.18 3.61
N GLY A 5 15.60 -14.25 3.02
CA GLY A 5 15.12 -13.20 2.11
C GLY A 5 14.50 -13.62 0.78
N VAL A 6 14.45 -14.90 0.41
CA VAL A 6 13.75 -15.31 -0.82
C VAL A 6 12.25 -15.42 -0.51
N ARG A 7 11.44 -14.51 -1.06
CA ARG A 7 10.00 -14.73 -1.20
C ARG A 7 9.81 -15.74 -2.33
N PRO A 8 9.41 -16.99 -2.04
CA PRO A 8 9.21 -17.97 -3.09
C PRO A 8 8.05 -17.52 -4.00
N PRO A 9 8.05 -17.95 -5.28
CA PRO A 9 6.93 -17.68 -6.15
C PRO A 9 5.64 -18.29 -5.56
N PRO A 10 4.50 -17.63 -5.72
CA PRO A 10 3.22 -18.16 -5.29
C PRO A 10 2.86 -19.43 -6.07
N VAL A 11 2.06 -20.29 -5.44
CA VAL A 11 1.58 -21.53 -6.07
C VAL A 11 0.14 -21.34 -6.52
N ILE A 12 -0.18 -21.74 -7.75
CA ILE A 12 -1.51 -21.60 -8.34
C ILE A 12 -2.09 -22.99 -8.61
N PHE A 13 -3.23 -23.28 -8.00
CA PHE A 13 -4.04 -24.46 -8.26
C PHE A 13 -5.27 -24.04 -9.08
N LYS A 14 -5.12 -23.98 -10.41
CA LYS A 14 -6.13 -23.43 -11.32
C LYS A 14 -7.48 -24.16 -11.22
N ASP A 15 -7.45 -25.49 -11.12
CA ASP A 15 -8.66 -26.31 -11.02
C ASP A 15 -9.45 -26.08 -9.73
N LEU A 16 -8.79 -25.52 -8.71
CA LEU A 16 -9.41 -25.17 -7.43
C LEU A 16 -9.72 -23.68 -7.32
N GLY A 17 -9.39 -22.86 -8.33
CA GLY A 17 -9.47 -21.40 -8.21
C GLY A 17 -8.64 -20.87 -7.03
N LEU A 18 -7.51 -21.50 -6.71
CA LEU A 18 -6.74 -21.21 -5.49
C LEU A 18 -5.36 -20.66 -5.81
N PHE A 19 -5.03 -19.55 -5.15
CA PHE A 19 -3.70 -18.93 -5.13
C PHE A 19 -3.12 -19.02 -3.71
N VAL A 20 -1.88 -19.49 -3.60
CA VAL A 20 -1.19 -19.66 -2.32
C VAL A 20 0.06 -18.79 -2.30
N LYS A 21 0.00 -17.71 -1.52
CA LYS A 21 1.18 -16.90 -1.17
C LYS A 21 1.83 -17.52 0.05
N TRP A 22 3.14 -17.71 0.00
CA TRP A 22 3.87 -18.33 1.12
C TRP A 22 5.28 -17.80 1.27
N GLY A 23 5.86 -17.97 2.46
CA GLY A 23 7.22 -17.56 2.76
C GLY A 23 7.41 -17.13 4.21
N CYS A 24 8.67 -17.05 4.66
CA CYS A 24 9.01 -16.55 5.99
C CYS A 24 8.78 -15.04 6.16
N GLY A 25 8.71 -14.29 5.05
CA GLY A 25 8.46 -12.85 5.04
C GLY A 25 6.99 -12.46 4.85
N ILE A 26 6.08 -13.43 4.73
CA ILE A 26 4.66 -13.17 4.52
C ILE A 26 4.00 -12.77 5.85
N ARG A 27 3.25 -11.67 5.83
CA ARG A 27 2.58 -11.13 7.01
C ARG A 27 1.10 -11.48 7.00
N ILE A 28 0.59 -11.92 8.14
CA ILE A 28 -0.85 -12.21 8.32
C ILE A 28 -1.71 -10.96 8.12
N SER A 29 -1.13 -9.76 8.23
CA SER A 29 -1.84 -8.50 7.96
C SER A 29 -2.42 -8.40 6.57
N GLU A 30 -1.74 -8.92 5.56
CA GLU A 30 -2.26 -8.91 4.20
C GLU A 30 -3.63 -9.61 4.16
N ARG A 31 -3.74 -10.79 4.78
CA ARG A 31 -4.99 -11.52 4.89
C ARG A 31 -6.03 -10.75 5.70
N GLN A 32 -5.64 -10.07 6.78
CA GLN A 32 -6.57 -9.28 7.60
C GLN A 32 -7.15 -8.10 6.82
N SER A 33 -6.31 -7.40 6.05
CA SER A 33 -6.73 -6.29 5.20
C SER A 33 -7.65 -6.76 4.08
N LEU A 34 -7.28 -7.84 3.37
CA LEU A 34 -8.12 -8.45 2.34
C LEU A 34 -9.50 -8.84 2.90
N TYR A 35 -9.53 -9.52 4.05
CA TYR A 35 -10.78 -9.92 4.69
C TYR A 35 -11.63 -8.70 5.08
N ALA A 36 -11.05 -7.68 5.72
CA ALA A 36 -11.77 -6.49 6.14
C ALA A 36 -12.36 -5.72 4.95
N ILE A 37 -11.59 -5.56 3.87
CA ILE A 37 -12.04 -4.91 2.64
C ILE A 37 -13.16 -5.72 1.98
N GLY A 38 -12.98 -7.02 1.79
CA GLY A 38 -13.99 -7.89 1.17
C GLY A 38 -15.33 -7.87 1.93
N GLN A 39 -15.27 -7.88 3.27
CA GLN A 39 -16.48 -7.84 4.10
C GLN A 39 -17.18 -6.47 4.09
N ARG A 40 -16.41 -5.37 4.17
CA ARG A 40 -16.98 -4.01 4.33
C ARG A 40 -17.32 -3.33 3.00
N LEU A 41 -16.54 -3.58 1.95
CA LEU A 41 -16.66 -2.88 0.66
C LEU A 41 -17.19 -3.77 -0.47
N LYS A 42 -17.14 -5.09 -0.33
CA LYS A 42 -17.64 -6.06 -1.32
C LYS A 42 -17.15 -5.68 -2.73
N ASP A 43 -18.06 -5.62 -3.70
CA ASP A 43 -17.76 -5.34 -5.12
C ASP A 43 -17.25 -3.92 -5.41
N ARG A 44 -17.23 -3.02 -4.41
CA ARG A 44 -16.76 -1.63 -4.61
C ARG A 44 -15.24 -1.50 -4.62
N VAL A 45 -14.55 -2.42 -3.95
CA VAL A 45 -13.09 -2.52 -3.95
C VAL A 45 -12.75 -3.98 -4.18
N PRO A 46 -12.50 -4.38 -5.44
CA PRO A 46 -12.28 -5.78 -5.75
C PRO A 46 -10.92 -6.24 -5.20
N VAL A 47 -10.97 -7.28 -4.38
CA VAL A 47 -9.81 -7.92 -3.75
C VAL A 47 -10.02 -9.44 -3.73
N PRO A 48 -8.95 -10.26 -3.72
CA PRO A 48 -9.11 -11.70 -3.62
C PRO A 48 -9.86 -12.11 -2.34
N GLU A 49 -10.81 -13.04 -2.46
CA GLU A 49 -11.36 -13.69 -1.28
C GLU A 49 -10.27 -14.46 -0.54
N THR A 50 -10.25 -14.38 0.80
CA THR A 50 -9.30 -15.16 1.61
C THR A 50 -9.99 -16.39 2.20
N TYR A 51 -9.49 -17.58 1.85
CA TYR A 51 -10.04 -18.85 2.33
C TYR A 51 -9.46 -19.26 3.68
N GLY A 52 -8.24 -18.82 3.98
CA GLY A 52 -7.59 -19.11 5.25
C GLY A 52 -6.11 -18.79 5.25
N TRP A 53 -5.45 -19.13 6.35
CA TRP A 53 -4.01 -19.04 6.48
C TRP A 53 -3.52 -20.14 7.41
N ARG A 54 -2.24 -20.52 7.30
CA ARG A 54 -1.58 -21.38 8.28
C ARG A 54 -0.14 -20.93 8.49
N LYS A 55 0.42 -21.32 9.63
CA LYS A 55 1.84 -21.20 9.93
C LYS A 55 2.43 -22.58 10.11
N ASP A 56 3.54 -22.86 9.45
CA ASP A 56 4.30 -24.10 9.58
C ASP A 56 5.78 -23.74 9.76
N GLY A 57 6.29 -23.92 10.98
CA GLY A 57 7.59 -23.38 11.39
C GLY A 57 7.65 -21.86 11.24
N ASP A 58 8.61 -21.37 10.46
CA ASP A 58 8.79 -19.95 10.13
C ASP A 58 8.00 -19.51 8.90
N GLN A 59 7.39 -20.45 8.16
CA GLN A 59 6.65 -20.16 6.94
C GLN A 59 5.19 -19.79 7.25
N VAL A 60 4.72 -18.73 6.62
CA VAL A 60 3.30 -18.36 6.60
C VAL A 60 2.74 -18.68 5.23
N PHE A 61 1.52 -19.21 5.19
CA PHE A 61 0.77 -19.49 3.97
C PHE A 61 -0.55 -18.74 4.04
N ILE A 62 -0.89 -18.02 2.97
CA ILE A 62 -2.19 -17.38 2.78
C ILE A 62 -2.86 -18.04 1.59
N TYR A 63 -4.04 -18.59 1.82
CA TYR A 63 -4.90 -19.22 0.82
C TYR A 63 -5.95 -18.21 0.38
N MET A 64 -5.95 -17.86 -0.91
CA MET A 64 -6.86 -16.86 -1.45
C MET A 64 -7.32 -17.22 -2.86
N GLU A 65 -8.37 -16.54 -3.31
CA GLU A 65 -8.93 -16.69 -4.64
C GLU A 65 -7.89 -16.45 -5.73
N TYR A 66 -7.78 -17.39 -6.66
CA TYR A 66 -7.05 -17.20 -7.89
C TYR A 66 -7.93 -16.46 -8.89
N MET A 67 -7.54 -15.22 -9.20
CA MET A 67 -8.22 -14.41 -10.22
C MET A 67 -7.48 -14.52 -11.56
N PRO A 68 -8.03 -15.23 -12.56
CA PRO A 68 -7.39 -15.40 -13.85
C PRO A 68 -7.39 -14.07 -14.63
N GLY A 69 -6.25 -13.40 -14.61
CA GLY A 69 -6.03 -12.13 -15.28
C GLY A 69 -4.56 -11.89 -15.58
N GLN A 70 -4.25 -10.65 -15.92
CA GLN A 70 -2.87 -10.17 -16.07
C GLN A 70 -2.71 -8.87 -15.30
N THR A 71 -1.49 -8.56 -14.91
CA THR A 71 -1.19 -7.29 -14.25
C THR A 71 -1.24 -6.14 -15.25
N LEU A 72 -1.59 -4.95 -14.78
CA LEU A 72 -1.56 -3.75 -15.59
C LEU A 72 -0.14 -3.46 -16.11
N GLU A 73 0.89 -3.81 -15.34
CA GLU A 73 2.29 -3.67 -15.74
C GLU A 73 2.61 -4.43 -17.03
N GLN A 74 2.17 -5.70 -17.12
CA GLN A 74 2.48 -6.59 -18.25
C GLN A 74 2.01 -6.05 -19.61
N VAL A 75 0.92 -5.28 -19.62
CA VAL A 75 0.32 -4.76 -20.86
C VAL A 75 0.37 -3.25 -20.98
N TRP A 76 0.96 -2.55 -20.02
CA TRP A 76 0.91 -1.08 -19.96
C TRP A 76 1.35 -0.42 -21.27
N ASP A 77 2.49 -0.87 -21.81
CA ASP A 77 3.12 -0.25 -22.98
C ASP A 77 2.34 -0.52 -24.29
N ILE A 78 1.49 -1.55 -24.32
CA ILE A 78 0.66 -1.90 -25.49
C ILE A 78 -0.82 -1.49 -25.33
N LEU A 79 -1.24 -1.05 -24.15
CA LEU A 79 -2.60 -0.56 -23.91
C LEU A 79 -2.85 0.74 -24.68
N GLN A 80 -3.92 0.73 -25.49
CA GLN A 80 -4.44 1.94 -26.15
C GLN A 80 -4.93 2.97 -25.12
N LEU A 81 -4.90 4.24 -25.51
CA LEU A 81 -5.26 5.36 -24.64
C LEU A 81 -6.66 5.21 -24.03
N ASP A 82 -7.67 4.83 -24.81
CA ASP A 82 -9.05 4.66 -24.32
C ASP A 82 -9.16 3.57 -23.26
N ASN A 83 -8.39 2.49 -23.38
CA ASN A 83 -8.33 1.43 -22.38
C ASN A 83 -7.64 1.92 -21.10
N ARG A 84 -6.54 2.66 -21.21
CA ARG A 84 -5.90 3.31 -20.05
C ARG A 84 -6.88 4.26 -19.37
N VAL A 85 -7.71 4.96 -20.16
CA VAL A 85 -8.72 5.88 -19.69
C VAL A 85 -9.81 5.20 -18.87
N SER A 86 -10.34 4.10 -19.38
CA SER A 86 -11.32 3.28 -18.67
C SER A 86 -10.72 2.74 -17.36
N ILE A 87 -9.52 2.14 -17.42
CA ILE A 87 -8.88 1.53 -16.25
C ILE A 87 -8.63 2.56 -15.14
N TYR A 88 -8.12 3.77 -15.45
CA TYR A 88 -7.92 4.76 -14.39
C TYR A 88 -9.24 5.27 -13.81
N SER A 89 -10.31 5.31 -14.60
CA SER A 89 -11.62 5.74 -14.13
C SER A 89 -12.18 4.73 -13.13
N GLU A 90 -11.99 3.43 -13.40
CA GLU A 90 -12.30 2.35 -12.45
C GLU A 90 -11.43 2.44 -11.20
N LEU A 91 -10.12 2.62 -11.34
CA LEU A 91 -9.21 2.78 -10.20
C LEU A 91 -9.60 3.97 -9.33
N ARG A 92 -9.96 5.11 -9.93
CA ARG A 92 -10.43 6.28 -9.17
C ARG A 92 -11.68 5.93 -8.36
N ALA A 93 -12.67 5.27 -8.96
CA ALA A 93 -13.87 4.84 -8.25
C ALA A 93 -13.55 3.84 -7.11
N ILE A 94 -12.61 2.91 -7.34
CA ILE A 94 -12.14 1.95 -6.33
C ILE A 94 -11.53 2.70 -5.14
N PHE A 95 -10.59 3.62 -5.38
CA PHE A 95 -9.95 4.38 -4.30
C PHE A 95 -10.88 5.38 -3.62
N ASP A 96 -11.83 5.98 -4.33
CA ASP A 96 -12.88 6.80 -3.74
C ASP A 96 -13.78 5.97 -2.81
N ASN A 97 -14.02 4.69 -3.11
CA ASN A 97 -14.73 3.79 -2.20
C ASN A 97 -13.85 3.29 -1.04
N LEU A 98 -12.57 3.02 -1.28
CA LEU A 98 -11.62 2.62 -0.24
C LEU A 98 -11.53 3.66 0.87
N ARG A 99 -11.48 4.95 0.50
CA ARG A 99 -11.43 6.09 1.44
C ARG A 99 -12.68 6.25 2.30
N LYS A 100 -13.78 5.55 1.98
CA LYS A 100 -14.99 5.52 2.81
C LYS A 100 -14.90 4.51 3.96
N LEU A 101 -13.83 3.72 4.03
CA LEU A 101 -13.54 2.97 5.23
C LEU A 101 -13.24 3.94 6.36
N GLU A 102 -13.95 3.77 7.46
CA GLU A 102 -13.73 4.51 8.69
C GLU A 102 -13.19 3.58 9.78
N GLN A 103 -12.31 4.14 10.61
CA GLN A 103 -11.91 3.51 11.86
C GLN A 103 -13.06 3.60 12.86
N ASP A 104 -12.99 2.75 13.88
CA ASP A 104 -13.82 2.97 15.06
C ASP A 104 -13.49 4.37 15.62
N PRO A 105 -14.50 5.24 15.85
CA PRO A 105 -14.27 6.57 16.43
C PRO A 105 -13.52 6.53 17.77
N ASP A 106 -13.67 5.46 18.54
CA ASP A 106 -13.08 5.31 19.87
C ASP A 106 -11.68 4.67 19.84
N ASP A 107 -11.25 4.12 18.70
CA ASP A 107 -9.95 3.44 18.52
C ASP A 107 -9.26 3.91 17.23
N ARG A 108 -9.07 5.24 17.11
CA ARG A 108 -8.38 5.85 15.99
C ARG A 108 -6.87 5.76 16.16
N PHE A 109 -6.20 5.28 15.12
CA PHE A 109 -4.75 5.26 15.03
C PHE A 109 -4.23 5.57 13.63
N ILE A 110 -2.93 5.84 13.57
CA ILE A 110 -2.16 6.00 12.34
C ILE A 110 -1.04 4.97 12.36
N GLY A 111 -0.97 4.15 11.30
CA GLY A 111 0.04 3.10 11.17
C GLY A 111 -0.40 1.97 10.25
N MET A 112 0.53 1.06 9.98
CA MET A 112 0.28 -0.14 9.16
C MET A 112 -0.53 -1.19 9.92
N VAL A 113 -1.33 -1.99 9.21
CA VAL A 113 -1.96 -3.19 9.77
C VAL A 113 -0.89 -4.31 9.80
N PRO A 114 -0.70 -5.08 10.90
CA PRO A 114 -1.54 -5.22 12.08
C PRO A 114 -0.77 -4.74 13.30
N LEU A 115 -0.47 -3.44 13.39
CA LEU A 115 0.23 -2.96 14.59
C LEU A 115 -0.55 -3.23 15.90
N ALA A 116 -1.85 -3.58 15.81
CA ALA A 116 -2.64 -4.06 16.95
C ALA A 116 -2.19 -5.41 17.55
N PHE A 117 -1.35 -6.23 16.88
CA PHE A 117 -1.01 -7.58 17.36
C PHE A 117 0.47 -7.98 17.40
N HIS A 118 1.42 -7.10 17.05
CA HIS A 118 2.85 -7.43 17.14
C HIS A 118 3.71 -6.25 17.61
N VAL A 119 3.76 -6.08 18.94
CA VAL A 119 4.70 -5.19 19.63
C VAL A 119 6.00 -5.95 19.87
N SER A 120 7.04 -5.74 19.07
CA SER A 120 8.43 -5.95 19.53
C SER A 120 9.52 -5.42 18.61
N SER A 121 9.35 -5.36 17.28
CA SER A 121 10.41 -4.89 16.38
C SER A 121 10.17 -3.51 15.75
N MET A 122 9.00 -2.91 15.96
CA MET A 122 8.59 -1.61 15.40
C MET A 122 7.94 -0.71 16.44
N SER A 123 8.33 -0.81 17.73
CA SER A 123 7.72 -0.03 18.83
C SER A 123 7.78 1.50 18.64
N GLU A 124 8.63 1.98 17.74
CA GLU A 124 8.73 3.42 17.40
C GLU A 124 7.90 3.81 16.17
N ALA A 125 7.42 2.87 15.35
CA ALA A 125 6.74 3.16 14.08
C ALA A 125 5.21 3.26 14.21
N GLY A 126 4.73 3.58 15.41
CA GLY A 126 3.32 3.71 15.76
C GLY A 126 2.79 2.51 16.58
N PRO A 127 1.46 2.41 16.73
CA PRO A 127 0.45 3.34 16.21
C PRO A 127 0.61 4.77 16.77
N PHE A 128 0.28 5.78 15.97
CA PHE A 128 0.23 7.18 16.41
C PHE A 128 -1.21 7.64 16.60
N ASP A 129 -1.45 8.48 17.60
CA ASP A 129 -2.76 9.07 17.89
C ASP A 129 -3.05 10.35 17.09
N THR A 130 -2.00 11.03 16.59
CA THR A 130 -2.15 12.23 15.76
C THR A 130 -1.23 12.22 14.54
N VAL A 131 -1.68 12.87 13.45
CA VAL A 131 -0.90 13.04 12.23
C VAL A 131 0.39 13.80 12.50
N GLN A 132 0.35 14.78 13.41
CA GLN A 132 1.54 15.47 13.90
C GLN A 132 2.59 14.52 14.50
N LYS A 133 2.20 13.56 15.34
CA LYS A 133 3.16 12.59 15.91
C LYS A 133 3.70 11.65 14.83
N PHE A 134 2.86 11.24 13.89
CA PHE A 134 3.31 10.48 12.72
C PHE A 134 4.33 11.26 11.89
N HIS A 135 4.10 12.55 11.60
CA HIS A 135 5.05 13.38 10.87
C HIS A 135 6.35 13.58 11.65
N ASN A 136 6.29 13.87 12.95
CA ASN A 136 7.49 13.98 13.79
C ASN A 136 8.34 12.70 13.75
N TRP A 137 7.69 11.54 13.81
CA TRP A 137 8.37 10.26 13.66
C TRP A 137 8.96 10.09 12.25
N PHE A 138 8.16 10.35 11.21
CA PHE A 138 8.55 10.17 9.82
C PHE A 138 9.77 11.02 9.46
N THR A 139 9.78 12.31 9.85
CA THR A 139 10.93 13.18 9.55
C THR A 139 12.14 12.80 10.40
N PHE A 140 11.96 12.25 11.61
CA PHE A 140 13.07 11.76 12.43
C PHE A 140 13.76 10.50 11.88
N LEU A 141 13.14 9.75 10.96
CA LEU A 141 13.66 8.44 10.51
C LEU A 141 15.08 8.50 9.94
N TYR A 142 15.42 9.49 9.12
CA TYR A 142 16.76 9.56 8.54
C TYR A 142 17.84 9.92 9.58
N ARG A 143 17.45 10.53 10.70
CA ARG A 143 18.35 10.85 11.81
C ARG A 143 18.63 9.62 12.67
N LYS A 144 17.75 8.62 12.66
CA LYS A 144 17.85 7.42 13.52
C LYS A 144 19.21 6.69 13.47
N PRO A 145 19.88 6.54 12.30
CA PRO A 145 21.20 5.92 12.22
C PRO A 145 22.35 6.80 12.74
N MET A 146 22.12 8.09 12.99
CA MET A 146 23.16 9.05 13.38
C MET A 146 23.51 8.90 14.89
N PRO A 147 24.80 8.96 15.27
CA PRO A 147 25.21 8.87 16.68
C PRO A 147 24.64 9.98 17.57
N ASP A 148 24.47 11.19 17.03
CA ASP A 148 23.98 12.37 17.76
C ASP A 148 22.66 12.91 17.15
N ARG A 149 21.73 12.00 16.89
CA ARG A 149 20.46 12.25 16.19
C ARG A 149 19.57 13.34 16.77
N TYR A 150 19.73 13.70 18.04
CA TYR A 150 18.94 14.74 18.70
C TYR A 150 19.58 16.14 18.62
N SER A 151 20.87 16.25 18.27
CA SER A 151 21.51 17.55 18.05
C SER A 151 21.28 18.09 16.64
N VAL A 152 20.86 17.24 15.71
CA VAL A 152 20.51 17.63 14.35
C VAL A 152 19.19 18.44 14.37
N PRO A 153 19.19 19.70 13.89
CA PRO A 153 17.99 20.53 13.85
C PRO A 153 16.82 19.84 13.14
N ILE A 154 15.60 20.22 13.52
CA ILE A 154 14.38 19.79 12.82
C ILE A 154 14.46 20.27 11.36
N GLU A 155 13.98 19.44 10.43
CA GLU A 155 14.03 19.74 9.00
C GLU A 155 13.25 21.01 8.67
N PRO A 156 13.72 21.83 7.71
CA PRO A 156 12.99 23.02 7.26
C PRO A 156 11.57 22.73 6.80
N PHE A 157 11.35 21.54 6.24
CA PHE A 157 10.09 21.14 5.62
C PHE A 157 9.12 20.41 6.56
N ARG A 158 9.46 20.27 7.86
CA ARG A 158 8.58 19.60 8.82
C ARG A 158 7.23 20.31 8.91
N ASP A 159 7.24 21.64 8.96
CA ASP A 159 6.04 22.46 9.12
C ASP A 159 5.19 22.53 7.84
N ASP A 160 5.73 22.09 6.69
CA ASP A 160 5.00 22.01 5.42
C ASP A 160 4.17 20.72 5.29
N LEU A 161 4.36 19.75 6.19
CA LEU A 161 3.51 18.56 6.26
C LEU A 161 2.17 18.89 6.93
N PRO A 162 1.02 18.54 6.31
CA PRO A 162 -0.30 18.92 6.81
C PRO A 162 -0.71 18.07 8.03
N ASP A 163 -0.43 18.57 9.23
CA ASP A 163 -0.77 17.92 10.51
C ASP A 163 -2.29 17.74 10.73
N ASP A 164 -3.13 18.37 9.90
CA ASP A 164 -4.59 18.26 9.86
C ASP A 164 -5.12 17.33 8.76
N SER A 165 -4.23 16.61 8.07
CA SER A 165 -4.61 15.70 6.99
C SER A 165 -5.60 14.62 7.47
N PRO A 166 -6.69 14.35 6.72
CA PRO A 166 -7.59 13.26 7.08
C PRO A 166 -6.86 11.92 7.05
N ILE A 167 -7.26 11.01 7.95
CA ILE A 167 -6.69 9.67 8.05
C ILE A 167 -7.56 8.72 7.21
N ASN A 168 -6.95 8.11 6.19
CA ASN A 168 -7.65 7.19 5.29
C ASN A 168 -6.99 5.81 5.32
N PHE A 169 -7.76 4.77 4.98
CA PHE A 169 -7.18 3.47 4.70
C PHE A 169 -6.45 3.50 3.35
N THR A 170 -5.17 3.14 3.37
CA THR A 170 -4.25 3.18 2.23
C THR A 170 -3.82 1.77 1.84
N HIS A 171 -3.60 1.54 0.55
CA HIS A 171 -3.00 0.31 0.03
C HIS A 171 -1.52 0.23 0.41
N GLY A 172 -0.79 1.35 0.31
CA GLY A 172 0.61 1.46 0.69
C GLY A 172 1.62 1.00 -0.37
N ASP A 173 1.18 0.28 -1.41
CA ASP A 173 2.03 -0.14 -2.54
C ASP A 173 1.28 -0.19 -3.89
N LEU A 174 0.67 0.93 -4.32
CA LEU A 174 -0.07 0.97 -5.59
C LEU A 174 0.87 1.03 -6.81
N HIS A 175 1.52 -0.09 -7.09
CA HIS A 175 2.29 -0.32 -8.31
C HIS A 175 1.42 -0.99 -9.40
N ARG A 176 1.77 -0.82 -10.68
CA ARG A 176 1.02 -1.45 -11.80
C ARG A 176 1.03 -2.98 -11.76
N SER A 177 2.03 -3.59 -11.11
CA SER A 177 2.09 -5.04 -10.84
C SER A 177 0.99 -5.52 -9.89
N ASN A 178 0.45 -4.62 -9.07
CA ASN A 178 -0.50 -4.91 -8.00
C ASN A 178 -1.95 -4.64 -8.44
N ILE A 179 -2.17 -4.37 -9.72
CA ILE A 179 -3.47 -4.14 -10.34
C ILE A 179 -3.72 -5.25 -11.34
N LEU A 180 -4.62 -6.18 -11.02
CA LEU A 180 -5.06 -7.22 -11.95
C LEU A 180 -6.18 -6.69 -12.84
N ILE A 181 -6.08 -6.99 -14.13
CA ILE A 181 -7.10 -6.68 -15.14
C ILE A 181 -7.47 -7.93 -15.94
N THR A 182 -8.61 -7.89 -16.62
CA THR A 182 -9.02 -8.94 -17.57
C THR A 182 -7.95 -9.19 -18.63
N SER A 183 -7.77 -10.46 -19.04
CA SER A 183 -6.76 -10.83 -20.04
C SER A 183 -7.11 -10.37 -21.46
N SER A 184 -8.37 -10.03 -21.71
CA SER A 184 -8.88 -9.61 -23.02
C SER A 184 -9.79 -8.39 -22.89
N GLN A 185 -10.04 -7.73 -24.01
CA GLN A 185 -11.00 -6.64 -24.07
C GLN A 185 -12.44 -7.11 -23.76
N PRO A 186 -13.28 -6.25 -23.16
CA PRO A 186 -12.91 -4.96 -22.59
C PRO A 186 -12.02 -5.14 -21.35
N TYR A 187 -10.96 -4.33 -21.26
CA TYR A 187 -10.06 -4.37 -20.10
C TYR A 187 -10.76 -3.76 -18.89
N ARG A 188 -10.94 -4.56 -17.83
CA ARG A 188 -11.59 -4.16 -16.57
C ARG A 188 -10.69 -4.50 -15.39
N VAL A 189 -10.74 -3.71 -14.33
CA VAL A 189 -10.02 -4.03 -13.09
C VAL A 189 -10.66 -5.25 -12.44
N LEU A 190 -9.91 -6.34 -12.32
CA LEU A 190 -10.34 -7.56 -11.65
C LEU A 190 -10.09 -7.50 -10.15
N ALA A 191 -8.94 -6.97 -9.73
CA ALA A 191 -8.62 -6.79 -8.33
C ALA A 191 -7.41 -5.90 -8.08
N ILE A 192 -7.34 -5.36 -6.88
CA ILE A 192 -6.13 -4.81 -6.27
C ILE A 192 -5.56 -5.88 -5.33
N ILE A 193 -4.28 -6.19 -5.49
CA ILE A 193 -3.58 -7.27 -4.76
C ILE A 193 -2.37 -6.72 -4.00
N ASP A 194 -1.78 -7.56 -3.14
CA ASP A 194 -0.58 -7.23 -2.33
C ASP A 194 -0.78 -6.12 -1.29
N TRP A 195 -1.78 -6.33 -0.43
CA TRP A 195 -2.17 -5.40 0.65
C TRP A 195 -1.26 -5.46 1.89
N GLU A 196 -0.05 -6.01 1.77
CA GLU A 196 0.84 -6.23 2.93
C GLU A 196 1.33 -4.92 3.57
N GLN A 197 1.34 -3.83 2.81
CA GLN A 197 1.74 -2.49 3.25
C GLN A 197 0.57 -1.60 3.66
N SER A 198 -0.65 -2.16 3.69
CA SER A 198 -1.86 -1.39 3.98
C SER A 198 -1.91 -0.89 5.43
N GLY A 199 -2.61 0.22 5.62
CA GLY A 199 -2.61 0.95 6.88
C GLY A 199 -3.55 2.13 6.90
N TRP A 200 -3.71 2.71 8.08
CA TRP A 200 -4.39 3.99 8.27
C TRP A 200 -3.34 5.08 8.29
N LEU A 201 -3.32 5.92 7.25
CA LEU A 201 -2.26 6.91 7.04
C LEU A 201 -2.86 8.24 6.58
N PRO A 202 -2.11 9.36 6.68
CA PRO A 202 -2.55 10.65 6.13
C PRO A 202 -2.97 10.48 4.67
N ALA A 203 -4.06 11.12 4.24
CA ALA A 203 -4.68 10.85 2.94
C ALA A 203 -3.73 11.06 1.74
N TYR A 204 -2.75 11.97 1.87
CA TYR A 204 -1.75 12.21 0.84
C TYR A 204 -0.72 11.08 0.69
N TRP A 205 -0.57 10.24 1.72
CA TRP A 205 0.47 9.22 1.80
C TRP A 205 0.39 8.20 0.66
N GLU A 206 -0.82 7.76 0.31
CA GLU A 206 -1.06 6.83 -0.79
C GLU A 206 -0.51 7.38 -2.11
N ALA A 207 -0.77 8.66 -2.41
CA ALA A 207 -0.28 9.33 -3.61
C ALA A 207 1.25 9.41 -3.63
N ARG A 208 1.87 9.84 -2.52
CA ARG A 208 3.33 9.99 -2.43
C ARG A 208 4.04 8.66 -2.50
N LYS A 209 3.55 7.65 -1.79
CA LYS A 209 4.13 6.31 -1.77
C LYS A 209 4.03 5.63 -3.14
N ALA A 210 2.90 5.77 -3.84
CA ALA A 210 2.73 5.23 -5.19
C ALA A 210 3.67 5.91 -6.21
N GLN A 211 3.85 7.23 -6.11
CA GLN A 211 4.79 7.96 -6.98
C GLN A 211 6.25 7.62 -6.65
N TYR A 212 6.58 7.45 -5.37
CA TYR A 212 7.91 7.03 -4.93
C TYR A 212 8.31 5.65 -5.47
N SER A 213 7.36 4.71 -5.49
CA SER A 213 7.60 3.31 -5.87
C SER A 213 7.62 3.10 -7.39
N THR A 214 7.56 4.17 -8.19
CA THR A 214 7.54 4.12 -9.65
C THR A 214 8.53 5.11 -10.24
N ASN A 215 8.82 4.99 -11.55
CA ASN A 215 9.65 5.99 -12.21
C ASN A 215 8.91 7.32 -12.30
N ARG A 216 9.37 8.31 -11.52
CA ARG A 216 8.74 9.63 -11.37
C ARG A 216 8.57 10.41 -12.66
N ASN A 217 9.37 10.10 -13.69
CA ASN A 217 9.34 10.78 -14.98
C ASN A 217 8.43 10.10 -16.01
N LYS A 218 7.79 8.98 -15.65
CA LYS A 218 6.90 8.24 -16.56
C LYS A 218 5.46 8.68 -16.38
N GLU A 219 4.71 8.52 -17.47
CA GLU A 219 3.29 8.88 -17.60
C GLU A 219 2.42 8.35 -16.44
N TRP A 220 2.73 7.13 -15.95
CA TRP A 220 2.06 6.55 -14.78
C TRP A 220 2.12 7.48 -13.56
N SER A 221 3.31 7.97 -13.22
CA SER A 221 3.53 8.82 -12.04
C SER A 221 3.03 10.25 -12.23
N THR A 222 3.22 10.83 -13.43
CA THR A 222 2.94 12.25 -13.69
C THR A 222 1.51 12.52 -14.12
N THR A 223 0.84 11.55 -14.75
CA THR A 223 -0.50 11.74 -15.34
C THR A 223 -1.57 10.87 -14.67
N TYR A 224 -1.33 9.57 -14.47
CA TYR A 224 -2.38 8.66 -14.02
C TYR A 224 -2.55 8.64 -12.49
N LEU A 225 -1.46 8.51 -11.73
CA LEU A 225 -1.53 8.51 -10.26
C LEU A 225 -2.22 9.77 -9.71
N PRO A 226 -1.94 11.00 -10.17
CA PRO A 226 -2.64 12.20 -9.70
C PRO A 226 -4.14 12.19 -9.99
N ARG A 227 -4.58 11.56 -11.09
CA ARG A 227 -6.01 11.43 -11.46
C ARG A 227 -6.75 10.41 -10.61
N VAL A 228 -6.06 9.35 -10.16
CA VAL A 228 -6.61 8.31 -9.29
C VAL A 228 -6.59 8.75 -7.82
N LEU A 229 -5.47 9.32 -7.38
CA LEU A 229 -5.17 9.49 -5.95
C LEU A 229 -5.30 10.91 -5.41
N CYS A 230 -5.64 11.89 -6.26
CA CYS A 230 -5.47 13.32 -5.99
C CYS A 230 -3.98 13.71 -5.91
N GLN A 231 -3.66 14.94 -6.33
CA GLN A 231 -2.27 15.34 -6.55
C GLN A 231 -1.55 15.78 -5.25
N PHE A 232 -2.28 16.26 -4.24
CA PHE A 232 -1.79 16.75 -2.94
C PHE A 232 -0.53 17.65 -3.02
N THR A 233 -0.43 18.51 -4.04
CA THR A 233 0.83 19.13 -4.53
C THR A 233 1.78 19.66 -3.45
N SER A 234 1.26 20.32 -2.40
CA SER A 234 2.07 20.87 -1.30
C SER A 234 2.88 19.83 -0.53
N THR A 235 2.46 18.57 -0.54
CA THR A 235 3.12 17.49 0.22
C THR A 235 4.29 16.85 -0.54
N TRP A 236 4.54 17.22 -1.80
CA TRP A 236 5.58 16.58 -2.62
C TRP A 236 6.97 16.84 -2.06
N GLU A 237 7.38 18.10 -1.97
CA GLU A 237 8.70 18.52 -1.51
C GLU A 237 9.04 18.04 -0.08
N PRO A 238 8.17 18.24 0.94
CA PRO A 238 8.48 17.80 2.30
C PRO A 238 8.60 16.27 2.41
N TRP A 239 7.73 15.52 1.73
CA TRP A 239 7.80 14.07 1.74
C TRP A 239 9.04 13.57 1.01
N ASP A 240 9.34 14.15 -0.16
CA ASP A 240 10.47 13.76 -0.98
C ASP A 240 11.80 13.96 -0.26
N TYR A 241 11.98 15.12 0.37
CA TYR A 241 13.13 15.43 1.20
C TYR A 241 13.38 14.35 2.26
N CYS A 242 12.35 13.98 3.02
CA CYS A 242 12.47 12.98 4.07
C CYS A 242 12.92 11.62 3.52
N THR A 243 12.42 11.24 2.34
CA THR A 243 12.73 9.92 1.76
C THR A 243 14.09 9.84 1.07
N ILE A 244 14.51 10.89 0.39
CA ILE A 244 15.87 11.00 -0.15
C ILE A 244 16.88 11.00 1.01
N ALA A 245 16.58 11.71 2.10
CA ALA A 245 17.45 11.76 3.28
C ALA A 245 17.65 10.38 3.95
N MET A 246 16.67 9.47 3.82
CA MET A 246 16.80 8.08 4.31
C MET A 246 17.73 7.21 3.45
N GLY A 247 18.21 7.71 2.30
CA GLY A 247 19.11 6.96 1.40
C GLY A 247 18.42 5.83 0.63
N CYS A 248 17.11 5.96 0.40
CA CYS A 248 16.29 4.98 -0.31
C CYS A 248 16.05 5.36 -1.77
#